data_AF-A0AAN9Z7Z6-F1
#
_entry.id   AF-A0AAN9Z7Z6-F1
#
_cell.length_a   1.000
_cell.length_b   1.000
_cell.length_c   1.000
_cell.angle_alpha   90.00
_cell.angle_beta   90.00
_cell.angle_gamma   90.00
#
_symmetry.space_group_name_H-M   'P 1'
#
loop_
_entity.id
_entity.type
_entity.pdbx_description
1 polymer ?
#
loop_
_entity_poly.entity_id
_entity_poly.type
_entity_poly.pdbx_seq_one_letter_code
_entity_poly.pdbx_strand_id
1 'polypeptide(L)' 'MAALARLLLLLAVSGLLAAGADAKPGSCPPAQPSRPGACVTRCVGDDHCPGRQKCCVYGCTASCKDPQ' A
#
# COMPACT_ATOMS: atom_id res chain seq x y z
N MET A 1 -37.81 -7.15 -2.24
CA MET A 1 -36.72 -8.08 -2.60
C MET A 1 -35.57 -7.42 -3.37
N ALA A 2 -35.83 -6.53 -4.34
CA ALA A 2 -34.78 -5.82 -5.09
C ALA A 2 -33.87 -4.92 -4.22
N ALA A 3 -34.41 -4.30 -3.15
CA ALA A 3 -33.64 -3.47 -2.23
C ALA A 3 -32.59 -4.27 -1.44
N LEU A 4 -32.94 -5.49 -1.00
CA LEU A 4 -32.04 -6.40 -0.29
C LEU A 4 -30.94 -6.92 -1.22
N ALA A 5 -31.29 -7.31 -2.45
CA ALA A 5 -30.33 -7.76 -3.46
C ALA A 5 -29.31 -6.66 -3.83
N ARG A 6 -29.76 -5.40 -3.93
CA ARG A 6 -28.88 -4.23 -4.15
C ARG A 6 -27.94 -3.98 -2.97
N LEU A 7 -28.44 -4.07 -1.75
CA LEU A 7 -27.62 -3.86 -0.54
C LEU A 7 -26.52 -4.93 -0.42
N LEU A 8 -26.85 -6.19 -0.71
CA LEU A 8 -25.88 -7.28 -0.73
C LEU A 8 -24.82 -7.11 -1.82
N LEU A 9 -25.20 -6.62 -3.01
CA LEU A 9 -24.26 -6.32 -4.09
C LEU A 9 -23.28 -5.20 -3.72
N LEU A 10 -23.78 -4.16 -3.03
CA LEU A 10 -22.95 -3.04 -2.58
C LEU A 10 -21.93 -3.46 -1.53
N LEU A 11 -22.30 -4.34 -0.58
CA LEU A 11 -21.37 -4.88 0.43
C LEU A 11 -20.30 -5.77 -0.21
N ALA A 12 -20.67 -6.59 -1.21
CA ALA A 12 -19.72 -7.42 -1.95
C ALA A 12 -18.69 -6.60 -2.75
N VAL A 13 -19.10 -5.50 -3.39
CA VAL A 13 -18.19 -4.53 -4.06
C VAL A 13 -17.29 -3.82 -3.05
N SER A 14 -17.83 -3.48 -1.88
CA SER A 14 -17.08 -2.82 -0.81
C SER A 14 -15.96 -3.71 -0.25
N GLY A 15 -16.19 -5.03 -0.17
CA GLY A 15 -15.19 -6.02 0.25
C GLY A 15 -14.05 -6.26 -0.76
N LEU A 16 -14.31 -6.04 -2.06
CA LEU A 16 -13.30 -6.18 -3.12
C LEU A 16 -12.31 -4.99 -3.18
N LEU A 17 -12.67 -3.87 -2.55
CA LEU A 17 -11.83 -2.68 -2.35
C LEU A 17 -11.03 -2.71 -1.03
N ALA A 18 -11.07 -3.82 -0.29
CA ALA A 18 -10.27 -3.97 0.92
C ALA A 18 -8.78 -3.91 0.55
N ALA A 19 -8.19 -2.77 0.89
CA ALA A 19 -6.78 -2.42 0.86
C ALA A 19 -5.84 -3.62 1.00
N GLY A 20 -4.83 -3.65 0.12
CA GLY A 20 -3.88 -4.74 -0.09
C GLY A 20 -3.65 -5.65 1.11
N ALA A 21 -3.89 -6.94 0.89
CA ALA A 21 -3.77 -8.01 1.87
C ALA A 21 -2.40 -8.10 2.57
N ASP A 22 -1.41 -7.35 2.06
CA ASP A 22 -0.05 -7.31 2.56
C ASP A 22 0.31 -6.01 3.28
N ALA A 23 -0.64 -5.09 3.51
CA ALA A 23 -0.39 -3.82 4.17
C ALA A 23 0.05 -4.04 5.64
N LYS A 24 1.33 -3.81 5.93
CA LYS A 24 1.86 -3.85 7.28
C LYS A 24 1.42 -2.63 8.09
N PRO A 25 1.23 -2.76 9.41
CA PRO A 25 0.81 -1.64 10.25
C PRO A 25 1.82 -0.48 10.22
N GLY A 26 1.32 0.73 10.43
CA GLY A 26 2.09 1.97 10.40
C GLY A 26 2.13 2.65 9.02
N SER A 27 2.79 3.81 8.96
CA SER A 27 2.84 4.66 7.76
C SER A 27 4.28 4.83 7.26
N CYS A 28 4.43 5.12 5.97
CA CYS A 28 5.73 5.47 5.39
C CYS A 28 6.25 6.79 5.95
N PRO A 29 7.54 6.91 6.29
CA PRO A 29 8.12 8.17 6.71
C PRO A 29 8.07 9.20 5.57
N PRO A 30 8.10 10.51 5.88
CA PRO A 30 8.11 11.55 4.87
C PRO A 30 9.33 11.42 3.95
N ALA A 31 9.14 11.76 2.68
CA ALA A 31 10.24 11.79 1.72
C ALA A 31 11.31 12.80 2.19
N GLN A 32 12.57 12.39 2.22
CA GLN A 32 13.67 13.30 2.44
C GLN A 32 13.99 14.05 1.14
N PRO A 33 14.53 15.28 1.21
CA PRO A 33 15.01 15.98 0.02
C PRO A 33 16.14 15.18 -0.62
N SER A 34 15.84 14.44 -1.69
CA SER A 34 16.82 13.66 -2.43
C SER A 34 17.19 14.37 -3.73
N ARG A 35 18.48 14.28 -4.11
CA ARG A 35 18.92 14.70 -5.45
C ARG A 35 18.23 13.83 -6.51
N PRO A 36 17.99 14.36 -7.73
CA PRO A 36 17.54 13.54 -8.85
C PRO A 36 18.48 12.34 -9.01
N GLY A 37 17.91 11.15 -8.93
CA GLY A 37 18.62 9.88 -9.04
C GLY A 37 17.91 8.97 -10.03
N ALA A 38 18.50 7.81 -10.31
CA ALA A 38 17.85 6.79 -11.13
C ALA A 38 16.53 6.33 -10.51
N CYS A 39 15.53 6.05 -11.34
CA CYS A 39 14.29 5.44 -10.90
C CYS A 39 14.56 3.98 -10.54
N VAL A 40 14.54 3.66 -9.24
CA VAL A 40 14.84 2.32 -8.72
C VAL A 40 13.69 1.83 -7.86
N THR A 41 13.14 0.69 -8.24
CA THR A 41 12.08 -0.03 -7.52
C THR A 41 12.69 -1.27 -6.88
N ARG A 42 12.76 -1.31 -5.54
CA ARG A 42 13.32 -2.44 -4.78
C ARG A 42 12.24 -3.33 -4.13
N CYS A 43 11.00 -2.84 -4.10
CA CYS A 43 9.85 -3.54 -3.56
C CYS A 43 8.61 -3.07 -4.34
N VAL A 44 7.55 -3.87 -4.35
CA VAL A 44 6.23 -3.50 -4.91
C VAL A 44 5.10 -3.61 -3.90
N GLY A 45 5.34 -4.31 -2.79
CA GLY A 45 4.42 -4.45 -1.67
C GLY A 45 5.19 -4.56 -0.35
N ASP A 46 4.49 -4.31 0.75
CA ASP A 46 5.03 -4.36 2.11
C ASP A 46 5.59 -5.76 2.45
N ASP A 47 5.01 -6.82 1.89
CA ASP A 47 5.43 -8.22 1.99
C ASP A 47 6.85 -8.49 1.47
N HIS A 48 7.30 -7.74 0.45
CA HIS A 48 8.67 -7.83 -0.06
C HIS A 48 9.73 -7.30 0.92
N CYS A 49 9.31 -6.55 1.94
CA CYS A 49 10.20 -5.97 2.91
C CYS A 49 10.37 -6.86 4.15
N PRO A 50 11.56 -6.94 4.77
CA PRO A 50 11.76 -7.78 5.95
C PRO A 50 11.07 -7.20 7.18
N GLY A 51 10.54 -8.08 8.04
CA GLY A 51 9.94 -7.71 9.32
C GLY A 51 8.80 -6.71 9.18
N ARG A 52 8.85 -5.62 9.96
CA ARG A 52 7.83 -4.56 9.99
C ARG A 52 7.97 -3.51 8.90
N GLN A 53 9.01 -3.60 8.06
CA GLN A 53 9.29 -2.57 7.07
C GLN A 53 8.20 -2.53 6.00
N LYS A 54 7.89 -1.32 5.55
CA LYS A 54 6.89 -1.02 4.52
C LYS A 54 7.57 -0.67 3.21
N CYS A 55 6.94 -1.01 2.08
CA CYS A 55 7.39 -0.62 0.76
C CYS A 55 6.90 0.79 0.44
N CYS A 56 7.79 1.76 0.56
CA CYS A 56 7.47 3.16 0.42
C CYS A 56 7.89 3.69 -0.95
N VAL A 57 6.95 4.36 -1.62
CA VAL A 57 7.15 4.98 -2.93
C VAL A 57 7.45 6.46 -2.75
N TYR A 58 8.60 6.91 -3.26
CA TYR A 58 9.02 8.31 -3.28
C TYR A 58 9.36 8.71 -4.71
N GLY A 59 8.44 9.42 -5.36
CA GLY A 59 8.52 9.70 -6.80
C GLY A 59 8.48 8.39 -7.60
N CYS A 60 9.48 8.17 -8.45
CA CYS A 60 9.62 6.94 -9.25
C CYS A 60 10.42 5.83 -8.54
N THR A 61 10.76 6.00 -7.26
CA THR A 61 11.52 4.99 -6.50
C THR A 61 10.64 4.28 -5.49
N ALA A 62 10.94 3.02 -5.21
CA ALA A 62 10.28 2.24 -4.15
C ALA A 62 11.33 1.54 -3.30
N SER A 63 11.24 1.66 -1.97
CA SER A 63 12.19 1.01 -1.06
C SER A 63 11.60 0.70 0.31
N CYS A 64 12.15 -0.33 0.96
CA CYS A 64 11.76 -0.72 2.31
C CYS A 64 12.19 0.34 3.33
N LYS A 65 11.24 0.78 4.16
CA LYS A 65 11.45 1.74 5.25
C LYS A 65 10.81 1.26 6.54
N ASP A 66 11.40 1.65 7.67
CA ASP A 66 10.74 1.47 8.95
C ASP A 66 9.46 2.33 9.02
N PRO A 67 8.37 1.77 9.58
CA PRO A 67 7.14 2.52 9.79
C PRO A 67 7.31 3.55 10.91
N GLN A 68 6.54 4.65 10.81
CA GLN A 68 6.34 5.63 11.89
C GLN A 68 5.15 5.25 12.77
#